data_AF-A0A921JNC1-F1
#
_entry.id   AF-A0A921JNC1-F1
#
_cell.length_a   1.000
_cell.length_b   1.000
_cell.length_c   1.000
_cell.angle_alpha   90.00
_cell.angle_beta   90.00
_cell.angle_gamma   90.00
#
_symmetry.space_group_name_H-M   'P 1'
#
loop_
_entity.id
_entity.type
_entity.pdbx_description
1 polymer ?
#
loop_
_entity_poly.entity_id
_entity_poly.type
_entity_poly.pdbx_seq_one_letter_code
_entity_poly.pdbx_strand_id
1 'polypeptide(L)'
;MATFSSIFKELTKSKIRLVRRLAILQVVVGILLGFWALFNLAFEGESKAYFLVAFLMITPLFDIAYLALSSRKNEEVYSSQTWRLAPIKESSLLFANLLSAVVNGVYLVILQIGMILVSGIPVMGTNEFWKTTFKNFGSIGEVKLWHEMHIMDLLFGIVLIVLIGIFIYLAVSLVNFTGKIVSDFLPERISKLVYFLVVVLLGCIGLIFLINTYDFILASLTGFLQNGMFLTTLSKDAIDVRSDLTSNYLTLFIVLGVDIILVLVNIILLNKYHEARI
;
A
#
# COMPACT_ATOMS: atom_id res chain seq x y z
N MET A 1 -12.16 -9.43 30.15
CA MET A 1 -11.58 -8.48 29.18
C MET A 1 -11.36 -9.21 27.86
N ALA A 2 -11.68 -8.60 26.72
CA ALA A 2 -11.35 -9.18 25.43
C ALA A 2 -9.83 -9.07 25.22
N THR A 3 -9.21 -10.09 24.63
CA THR A 3 -7.77 -10.04 24.36
C THR A 3 -7.52 -9.32 23.03
N PHE A 4 -6.36 -8.69 22.89
CA PHE A 4 -5.94 -8.07 21.63
C PHE A 4 -6.07 -9.05 20.45
N SER A 5 -5.63 -10.29 20.65
CA SER A 5 -5.66 -11.34 19.63
C SER A 5 -7.08 -11.67 19.16
N SER A 6 -8.06 -11.75 20.07
CA SER A 6 -9.44 -12.07 19.68
C SER A 6 -10.07 -10.94 18.85
N ILE A 7 -9.86 -9.69 19.25
CA ILE A 7 -10.35 -8.51 18.53
C ILE A 7 -9.66 -8.36 17.17
N PHE A 8 -8.34 -8.49 17.15
CA PHE A 8 -7.55 -8.46 15.91
C PHE A 8 -8.03 -9.51 14.91
N LYS A 9 -8.29 -10.75 15.35
CA LYS A 9 -8.78 -11.83 14.50
C LYS A 9 -10.14 -11.51 13.89
N GLU A 10 -11.09 -11.02 14.69
CA GLU A 10 -12.42 -10.66 14.21
C GLU A 10 -12.38 -9.47 13.24
N LEU A 11 -11.60 -8.44 13.54
CA LEU A 11 -11.39 -7.30 12.64
C LEU A 11 -10.77 -7.75 11.31
N THR A 12 -9.77 -8.62 11.36
CA THR A 12 -9.13 -9.19 10.15
C THR A 12 -10.14 -9.95 9.31
N LYS A 13 -10.96 -10.81 9.93
CA LYS A 13 -12.01 -11.59 9.27
C LYS A 13 -13.09 -10.70 8.65
N SER A 14 -13.43 -9.57 9.25
CA SER A 14 -14.41 -8.62 8.70
C SER A 14 -13.90 -7.90 7.44
N LYS A 15 -12.59 -7.66 7.37
CA LYS A 15 -11.91 -6.93 6.28
C LYS A 15 -11.51 -7.85 5.13
N ILE A 16 -11.23 -9.14 5.37
CA ILE A 16 -10.83 -10.09 4.31
C ILE A 16 -11.85 -10.24 3.18
N ARG A 17 -13.14 -10.04 3.48
CA ARG A 17 -14.22 -10.07 2.46
C ARG A 17 -14.04 -8.97 1.41
N LEU A 18 -13.50 -7.81 1.81
CA LEU A 18 -13.18 -6.72 0.88
C LEU A 18 -12.01 -7.13 -0.02
N VAL A 19 -10.94 -7.68 0.56
CA VAL A 19 -9.77 -8.17 -0.19
C VAL A 19 -10.19 -9.17 -1.27
N ARG A 20 -11.00 -10.18 -0.89
CA ARG A 20 -11.47 -11.20 -1.84
C ARG A 20 -12.29 -10.61 -2.99
N ARG A 21 -13.15 -9.63 -2.70
CA ARG A 21 -13.96 -8.96 -3.74
C ARG A 21 -13.11 -8.15 -4.70
N LEU A 22 -12.12 -7.41 -4.19
CA LEU A 22 -11.18 -6.66 -5.03
C LEU A 22 -10.32 -7.59 -5.87
N ALA A 23 -9.79 -8.68 -5.29
CA ALA A 23 -9.00 -9.67 -6.00
C ALA A 23 -9.79 -10.30 -7.16
N ILE A 24 -11.05 -10.69 -6.94
CA ILE A 24 -11.91 -11.23 -8.01
C ILE A 24 -12.14 -10.19 -9.10
N LEU A 25 -12.43 -8.94 -8.72
CA LEU A 25 -12.64 -7.86 -9.68
C LEU A 25 -11.36 -7.58 -10.49
N GLN A 26 -10.19 -7.61 -9.86
CA GLN A 26 -8.89 -7.45 -10.52
C GLN A 26 -8.65 -8.54 -11.56
N VAL A 27 -8.99 -9.80 -11.25
CA VAL A 27 -8.89 -10.89 -12.22
C VAL A 27 -9.79 -10.64 -13.43
N VAL A 28 -11.05 -10.24 -13.22
CA VAL A 28 -11.98 -9.96 -14.32
C VAL A 28 -11.47 -8.81 -15.18
N VAL A 29 -11.06 -7.71 -14.57
CA VAL A 29 -10.55 -6.52 -15.28
C VAL A 29 -9.25 -6.84 -16.02
N GLY A 30 -8.33 -7.59 -15.40
CA GLY A 30 -7.07 -8.00 -16.01
C GLY A 30 -7.25 -8.90 -17.22
N ILE A 31 -8.21 -9.83 -17.16
CA ILE A 31 -8.57 -10.67 -18.31
C ILE A 31 -9.16 -9.83 -19.45
N LEU A 32 -10.12 -8.94 -19.14
CA LEU A 32 -10.76 -8.08 -20.14
C LEU A 32 -9.74 -7.17 -20.83
N LEU A 33 -8.86 -6.54 -20.06
CA LEU A 33 -7.78 -5.70 -20.60
C LEU A 33 -6.75 -6.52 -21.38
N GLY A 34 -6.41 -7.73 -20.93
CA GLY A 34 -5.52 -8.63 -21.66
C GLY A 34 -6.08 -9.00 -23.04
N PHE A 35 -7.37 -9.34 -23.12
CA PHE A 35 -8.03 -9.57 -24.42
C PHE A 35 -8.09 -8.32 -25.28
N TRP A 36 -8.47 -7.18 -24.70
CA TRP A 36 -8.50 -5.91 -25.42
C TRP A 36 -7.12 -5.56 -26.00
N ALA A 37 -6.05 -5.74 -25.22
CA ALA A 37 -4.69 -5.48 -25.66
C ALA A 37 -4.24 -6.45 -26.76
N LEU A 38 -4.63 -7.72 -26.68
CA LEU A 38 -4.36 -8.73 -27.70
C LEU A 38 -5.05 -8.38 -29.03
N PHE A 39 -6.33 -7.99 -29.01
CA PHE A 39 -7.09 -7.69 -30.23
C PHE A 39 -6.64 -6.38 -30.91
N ASN A 40 -6.24 -5.38 -30.13
CA ASN A 40 -5.83 -4.09 -30.66
C ASN A 40 -4.32 -3.99 -30.92
N LEU A 41 -3.56 -5.08 -30.69
CA LEU A 41 -2.10 -5.08 -30.75
C LEU A 41 -1.49 -3.90 -29.95
N ALA A 42 -2.13 -3.54 -28.83
CA ALA A 42 -1.89 -2.28 -28.11
C ALA A 42 -0.49 -2.19 -27.48
N PHE A 43 0.20 -3.32 -27.35
CA PHE A 43 1.59 -3.42 -26.94
C PHE A 43 2.40 -3.90 -28.14
N GLU A 44 2.85 -2.98 -28.99
CA GLU A 44 3.79 -3.28 -30.07
C GLU A 44 5.18 -3.59 -29.47
N GLY A 45 5.60 -4.84 -29.58
CA GLY A 45 6.88 -5.33 -29.05
C GLY A 45 6.91 -6.86 -28.98
N GLU A 46 8.08 -7.47 -29.15
CA GLU A 46 8.29 -8.92 -29.42
C GLU A 46 7.68 -9.91 -28.40
N SER A 47 7.15 -9.46 -27.26
CA SER A 47 6.55 -10.36 -26.28
C SER A 47 5.02 -10.40 -26.42
N LYS A 48 4.47 -11.59 -26.69
CA LYS A 48 3.03 -11.93 -26.61
C LYS A 48 2.50 -11.88 -25.16
N ALA A 49 3.02 -10.98 -24.33
CA ALA A 49 2.82 -10.86 -22.90
C ALA A 49 1.61 -9.99 -22.52
N TYR A 50 0.60 -9.89 -23.40
CA TYR A 50 -0.53 -8.96 -23.24
C TYR A 50 -1.22 -9.06 -21.88
N PHE A 51 -1.43 -10.29 -21.38
CA PHE A 51 -2.03 -10.52 -20.08
C PHE A 51 -1.11 -10.09 -18.93
N LEU A 52 0.18 -10.44 -18.97
CA LEU A 52 1.14 -10.03 -17.94
C LEU A 52 1.23 -8.50 -17.83
N VAL A 53 1.34 -7.80 -18.96
CA VAL A 53 1.37 -6.33 -18.99
C VAL A 53 0.06 -5.76 -18.46
N ALA A 54 -1.10 -6.30 -18.88
CA ALA A 54 -2.39 -5.85 -18.37
C ALA A 54 -2.51 -5.98 -16.84
N PHE A 55 -2.10 -7.13 -16.27
CA PHE A 55 -2.12 -7.35 -14.83
C PHE A 55 -1.16 -6.41 -14.08
N LEU A 56 0.05 -6.18 -14.59
CA LEU A 56 1.00 -5.23 -14.00
C LEU A 56 0.45 -3.80 -14.00
N MET A 57 -0.18 -3.37 -15.10
CA MET A 57 -0.71 -2.01 -15.24
C MET A 57 -1.89 -1.72 -14.31
N ILE A 58 -2.78 -2.70 -14.08
CA ILE A 58 -3.94 -2.48 -13.19
C ILE A 58 -3.65 -2.67 -11.72
N THR A 59 -2.61 -3.43 -11.35
CA THR A 59 -2.33 -3.77 -9.94
C THR A 59 -2.24 -2.53 -9.04
N PRO A 60 -1.51 -1.45 -9.40
CA PRO A 60 -1.46 -0.24 -8.59
C PRO A 60 -2.83 0.43 -8.39
N LEU A 61 -3.74 0.35 -9.38
CA LEU A 61 -5.09 0.91 -9.25
C LEU A 61 -5.91 0.16 -8.20
N PHE A 62 -5.75 -1.16 -8.13
CA PHE A 62 -6.41 -1.99 -7.12
C PHE A 62 -5.83 -1.77 -5.72
N ASP A 63 -4.54 -1.45 -5.61
CA ASP A 63 -3.91 -1.11 -4.33
C ASP A 63 -4.43 0.24 -3.80
N ILE A 64 -4.55 1.24 -4.68
CA ILE A 64 -5.16 2.53 -4.34
C ILE A 64 -6.62 2.32 -3.93
N ALA A 65 -7.39 1.53 -4.69
CA ALA A 65 -8.77 1.21 -4.36
C ALA A 65 -8.89 0.47 -3.02
N TYR A 66 -7.97 -0.45 -2.73
CA TYR A 66 -7.89 -1.13 -1.45
C TYR A 66 -7.62 -0.15 -0.32
N LEU A 67 -6.62 0.72 -0.43
CA LEU A 67 -6.30 1.71 0.59
C LEU A 67 -7.52 2.61 0.87
N ALA A 68 -8.18 3.14 -0.15
CA ALA A 68 -9.36 3.99 0.03
C ALA A 68 -10.53 3.27 0.74
N LEU A 69 -10.88 2.07 0.29
CA LEU A 69 -12.02 1.31 0.85
C LEU A 69 -11.69 0.72 2.23
N SER A 70 -10.44 0.29 2.44
CA SER A 70 -9.95 -0.21 3.72
C SER A 70 -9.90 0.91 4.76
N SER A 71 -9.44 2.12 4.40
CA SER A 71 -9.44 3.27 5.30
C SER A 71 -10.84 3.63 5.76
N ARG A 72 -11.82 3.62 4.85
CA ARG A 72 -13.22 3.79 5.22
C ARG A 72 -13.70 2.73 6.22
N LYS A 73 -13.42 1.46 5.95
CA LYS A 73 -13.77 0.36 6.89
C LYS A 73 -13.06 0.50 8.23
N ASN A 74 -11.85 1.04 8.25
CA ASN A 74 -11.09 1.30 9.47
C ASN A 74 -11.83 2.32 10.34
N GLU A 75 -12.35 3.38 9.74
CA GLU A 75 -13.14 4.40 10.46
C GLU A 75 -14.51 3.91 10.93
N GLU A 76 -15.15 3.01 10.16
CA GLU A 76 -16.43 2.41 10.54
C GLU A 76 -16.32 1.66 11.89
N VAL A 77 -15.15 1.06 12.20
CA VAL A 77 -14.89 0.40 13.49
C VAL A 77 -15.01 1.38 14.66
N TYR A 78 -14.42 2.58 14.56
CA TYR A 78 -14.47 3.58 15.62
C TYR A 78 -15.85 4.24 15.77
N SER A 79 -16.69 4.16 14.74
CA SER A 79 -18.07 4.66 14.79
C SER A 79 -19.09 3.62 15.29
N SER A 80 -18.74 2.33 15.27
CA SER A 80 -19.65 1.24 15.57
C SER A 80 -19.87 1.07 17.07
N GLN A 81 -21.14 0.99 17.49
CA GLN A 81 -21.52 0.77 18.89
C GLN A 81 -20.97 -0.56 19.44
N THR A 82 -20.82 -1.59 18.60
CA THR A 82 -20.31 -2.90 19.03
C THR A 82 -18.85 -2.83 19.49
N TRP A 83 -18.02 -2.06 18.79
CA TRP A 83 -16.60 -1.95 19.12
C TRP A 83 -16.34 -0.94 20.23
N ARG A 84 -17.18 0.10 20.36
CA ARG A 84 -17.15 1.07 21.47
C ARG A 84 -17.43 0.44 22.83
N LEU A 85 -18.22 -0.63 22.87
CA LEU A 85 -18.57 -1.33 24.11
C LEU A 85 -17.65 -2.52 24.40
N ALA A 86 -16.65 -2.79 23.55
CA ALA A 86 -15.74 -3.88 23.74
C ALA A 86 -14.83 -3.60 24.97
N PRO A 87 -14.65 -4.55 25.90
CA PRO A 87 -13.82 -4.35 27.08
C PRO A 87 -12.32 -4.49 26.73
N ILE A 88 -11.81 -3.49 26.00
CA ILE A 88 -10.41 -3.33 25.54
C ILE A 88 -9.99 -1.86 25.71
N LYS A 89 -8.68 -1.61 25.89
CA LYS A 89 -8.13 -0.26 25.89
C LYS A 89 -8.21 0.36 24.49
N GLU A 90 -8.52 1.65 24.40
CA GLU A 90 -8.60 2.39 23.14
C GLU A 90 -7.35 2.30 22.27
N SER A 91 -6.17 2.46 22.87
CA SER A 91 -4.90 2.31 22.16
C SER A 91 -4.74 0.90 21.56
N SER A 92 -5.20 -0.12 22.29
CA SER A 92 -5.13 -1.51 21.84
C SER A 92 -6.13 -1.80 20.72
N LEU A 93 -7.31 -1.16 20.74
CA LEU A 93 -8.28 -1.20 19.65
C LEU A 93 -7.71 -0.52 18.39
N LEU A 94 -7.09 0.65 18.53
CA LEU A 94 -6.44 1.38 17.43
C LEU A 94 -5.35 0.52 16.76
N PHE A 95 -4.46 -0.09 17.55
CA PHE A 95 -3.43 -0.97 17.01
C PHE A 95 -4.02 -2.23 16.35
N ALA A 96 -5.06 -2.85 16.95
CA ALA A 96 -5.70 -4.03 16.36
C ALA A 96 -6.36 -3.68 15.02
N ASN A 97 -6.96 -2.50 14.92
CA ASN A 97 -7.61 -2.02 13.71
C ASN A 97 -6.59 -1.70 12.61
N LEU A 98 -5.51 -0.96 12.93
CA LEU A 98 -4.43 -0.68 11.99
C LEU A 98 -3.73 -1.95 11.50
N LEU A 99 -3.29 -2.81 12.43
CA LEU A 99 -2.59 -4.04 12.10
C LEU A 99 -3.45 -4.95 11.22
N SER A 100 -4.77 -5.04 11.50
CA SER A 100 -5.66 -5.88 10.69
C SER A 100 -5.84 -5.34 9.27
N ALA A 101 -5.76 -4.03 9.06
CA ALA A 101 -5.78 -3.44 7.72
C ALA A 101 -4.47 -3.71 6.97
N VAL A 102 -3.32 -3.61 7.64
CA VAL A 102 -2.00 -3.94 7.08
C VAL A 102 -1.93 -5.41 6.67
N VAL A 103 -2.30 -6.34 7.57
CA VAL A 103 -2.27 -7.78 7.28
C VAL A 103 -3.18 -8.17 6.11
N ASN A 104 -4.36 -7.55 6.01
CA ASN A 104 -5.23 -7.77 4.86
C ASN A 104 -4.66 -7.17 3.55
N GLY A 105 -3.90 -6.07 3.63
CA GLY A 105 -3.21 -5.49 2.49
C GLY A 105 -2.07 -6.40 2.01
N VAL A 106 -1.26 -6.92 2.93
CA VAL A 106 -0.23 -7.92 2.61
C VAL A 106 -0.87 -9.15 1.96
N TYR A 107 -2.01 -9.61 2.46
CA TYR A 107 -2.75 -10.71 1.84
C TYR A 107 -3.20 -10.41 0.40
N LEU A 108 -3.63 -9.16 0.10
CA LEU A 108 -3.94 -8.74 -1.26
C LEU A 108 -2.69 -8.81 -2.17
N VAL A 109 -1.56 -8.28 -1.71
CA VAL A 109 -0.29 -8.31 -2.46
C VAL A 109 0.13 -9.74 -2.79
N ILE A 110 0.01 -10.68 -1.84
CA ILE A 110 0.30 -12.09 -2.09
C ILE A 110 -0.59 -12.66 -3.20
N LEU A 111 -1.89 -12.34 -3.20
CA LEU A 111 -2.81 -12.77 -4.26
C LEU A 111 -2.42 -12.16 -5.61
N GLN A 112 -2.04 -10.88 -5.64
CA GLN A 112 -1.61 -10.19 -6.87
C GLN A 112 -0.32 -10.77 -7.44
N ILE A 113 0.67 -11.09 -6.60
CA ILE A 113 1.89 -11.81 -7.03
C ILE A 113 1.49 -13.13 -7.70
N GLY A 114 0.57 -13.90 -7.09
CA GLY A 114 0.04 -15.11 -7.69
C GLY A 114 -0.62 -14.88 -9.06
N MET A 115 -1.42 -13.83 -9.20
CA MET A 115 -2.06 -13.45 -10.47
C MET A 115 -1.04 -13.09 -11.55
N ILE A 116 -0.03 -12.27 -11.20
CA ILE A 116 1.03 -11.86 -12.11
C ILE A 116 1.82 -13.09 -12.59
N LEU A 117 2.19 -13.99 -11.68
CA LEU A 117 2.88 -15.24 -12.03
C LEU A 117 2.06 -16.10 -13.00
N VAL A 118 0.77 -16.29 -12.73
CA VAL A 118 -0.13 -17.06 -13.61
C VAL A 118 -0.27 -16.38 -14.98
N SER A 119 -0.40 -15.06 -15.01
CA SER A 119 -0.49 -14.30 -16.27
C SER A 119 0.81 -14.32 -17.10
N GLY A 120 1.95 -14.58 -16.44
CA GLY A 120 3.27 -14.67 -17.07
C GLY A 120 3.63 -16.04 -17.65
N ILE A 121 2.86 -17.10 -17.35
CA ILE A 121 3.11 -18.47 -17.85
C ILE A 121 3.33 -18.52 -19.37
N PRO A 122 2.52 -17.85 -20.21
CA PRO A 122 2.71 -17.91 -21.67
C PRO A 122 4.06 -17.35 -22.13
N VAL A 123 4.63 -16.41 -21.37
CA VAL A 123 5.93 -15.77 -21.66
C VAL A 123 7.08 -16.64 -21.16
N MET A 124 6.94 -17.19 -19.94
CA MET A 124 7.93 -18.06 -19.31
C MET A 124 8.14 -19.39 -20.06
N GLY A 125 7.15 -19.83 -20.84
CA GLY A 125 7.27 -21.02 -21.69
C GLY A 125 8.07 -20.81 -22.98
N THR A 126 8.48 -19.57 -23.31
CA THR A 126 9.25 -19.29 -24.51
C THR A 126 10.75 -19.50 -24.28
N ASN A 127 11.43 -20.12 -25.24
CA ASN A 127 12.90 -20.29 -25.19
C ASN A 127 13.63 -18.96 -25.18
N GLU A 128 13.02 -17.89 -25.70
CA GLU A 128 13.58 -16.54 -25.70
C GLU A 128 13.63 -15.95 -24.30
N PHE A 129 12.57 -16.11 -23.49
CA PHE A 129 12.57 -15.68 -22.09
C PHE A 129 13.72 -16.30 -21.29
N TRP A 130 13.92 -17.62 -21.41
CA TRP A 130 15.02 -18.28 -20.72
C TRP A 130 16.38 -17.91 -21.31
N LYS A 131 16.51 -17.73 -22.63
CA LYS A 131 17.77 -17.29 -23.24
C LYS A 131 18.16 -15.88 -22.80
N THR A 132 17.23 -14.93 -22.76
CA THR A 132 17.49 -13.57 -22.28
C THR A 132 17.79 -13.57 -20.78
N THR A 133 17.02 -14.31 -20.00
CA THR A 133 17.24 -14.49 -18.56
C THR A 133 18.62 -15.09 -18.28
N PHE A 134 18.95 -16.26 -18.85
CA PHE A 134 20.24 -16.92 -18.66
C PHE A 134 21.41 -16.13 -19.24
N LYS A 135 21.23 -15.40 -20.35
CA LYS A 135 22.28 -14.50 -20.87
C LYS A 135 22.60 -13.39 -19.87
N ASN A 136 21.59 -12.83 -19.22
CA ASN A 136 21.78 -11.81 -18.18
C ASN A 136 22.39 -12.41 -16.91
N PHE A 137 22.01 -13.64 -16.52
CA PHE A 137 22.68 -14.37 -15.44
C PHE A 137 24.15 -14.72 -15.76
N GLY A 138 24.44 -15.14 -17.00
CA GLY A 138 25.77 -15.57 -17.42
C GLY A 138 26.76 -14.42 -17.67
N SER A 139 26.27 -13.22 -17.99
CA SER A 139 27.10 -12.01 -18.09
C SER A 139 27.48 -11.39 -16.74
N ILE A 140 26.76 -11.75 -15.68
CA ILE A 140 27.01 -11.27 -14.32
C ILE A 140 27.69 -12.42 -13.57
N GLY A 141 29.03 -12.46 -13.60
CA GLY A 141 29.80 -13.49 -12.89
C GLY A 141 29.32 -13.64 -11.43
N GLU A 142 29.36 -14.86 -10.89
CA GLU A 142 28.74 -15.27 -9.62
C GLU A 142 29.00 -14.32 -8.43
N VAL A 143 30.12 -13.59 -8.43
CA VAL A 143 30.50 -12.61 -7.38
C VAL A 143 29.76 -11.27 -7.49
N LYS A 144 29.35 -10.84 -8.69
CA LYS A 144 28.59 -9.60 -8.92
C LYS A 144 27.10 -9.74 -8.60
N LEU A 145 26.51 -10.91 -8.84
CA LEU A 145 25.08 -11.15 -8.58
C LEU A 145 24.68 -10.89 -7.13
N TRP A 146 25.54 -11.24 -6.17
CA TRP A 146 25.27 -11.02 -4.74
C TRP A 146 25.61 -9.61 -4.24
N HIS A 147 26.51 -8.89 -4.94
CA HIS A 147 26.92 -7.53 -4.57
C HIS A 147 26.06 -6.44 -5.24
N GLU A 148 25.48 -6.73 -6.42
CA GLU A 148 24.57 -5.86 -7.17
C GLU A 148 23.09 -6.20 -6.92
N MET A 149 22.77 -7.34 -6.27
CA MET A 149 21.42 -7.57 -5.74
C MET A 149 21.22 -6.69 -4.50
N HIS A 150 20.66 -5.51 -4.72
CA HIS A 150 20.19 -4.56 -3.71
C HIS A 150 18.97 -5.10 -2.93
N ILE A 151 19.08 -6.30 -2.34
CA ILE A 151 18.03 -6.94 -1.52
C ILE A 151 17.63 -6.03 -0.34
N MET A 152 18.61 -5.32 0.21
CA MET A 152 18.37 -4.33 1.26
C MET A 152 17.49 -3.18 0.75
N ASP A 153 17.72 -2.66 -0.46
CA ASP A 153 16.90 -1.58 -1.02
C ASP A 153 15.47 -2.04 -1.31
N LEU A 154 15.29 -3.28 -1.76
CA LEU A 154 13.95 -3.87 -1.88
C LEU A 154 13.26 -3.99 -0.52
N LEU A 155 13.96 -4.48 0.50
CA LEU A 155 13.41 -4.58 1.85
C LEU A 155 13.01 -3.19 2.37
N PHE A 156 13.84 -2.18 2.14
CA PHE A 156 13.53 -0.80 2.51
C PHE A 156 12.35 -0.24 1.73
N GLY A 157 12.25 -0.48 0.43
CA GLY A 157 11.10 -0.09 -0.39
C GLY A 157 9.80 -0.71 0.11
N ILE A 158 9.82 -2.01 0.44
CA ILE A 158 8.66 -2.72 1.00
C ILE A 158 8.26 -2.12 2.35
N VAL A 159 9.22 -1.91 3.24
CA VAL A 159 8.98 -1.31 4.56
C VAL A 159 8.37 0.08 4.39
N LEU A 160 8.93 0.92 3.52
CA LEU A 160 8.44 2.27 3.28
C LEU A 160 7.02 2.28 2.70
N ILE A 161 6.67 1.37 1.78
CA ILE A 161 5.30 1.23 1.28
C ILE A 161 4.33 0.88 2.42
N VAL A 162 4.73 -0.01 3.33
CA VAL A 162 3.91 -0.35 4.51
C VAL A 162 3.73 0.87 5.42
N LEU A 163 4.80 1.61 5.69
CA LEU A 163 4.73 2.85 6.48
C LEU A 163 3.81 3.89 5.84
N ILE A 164 3.89 4.10 4.52
CA ILE A 164 2.98 5.01 3.82
C ILE A 164 1.52 4.56 3.94
N GLY A 165 1.27 3.25 3.85
CA GLY A 165 -0.06 2.70 4.13
C GLY A 165 -0.54 3.08 5.53
N ILE A 166 0.31 2.89 6.54
CA ILE A 166 0.04 3.26 7.94
C ILE A 166 -0.22 4.76 8.08
N PHE A 167 0.62 5.61 7.48
CA PHE A 167 0.46 7.05 7.42
C PHE A 167 -0.93 7.43 6.90
N ILE A 168 -1.36 6.84 5.77
CA ILE A 168 -2.68 7.13 5.18
C ILE A 168 -3.80 6.76 6.17
N TYR A 169 -3.74 5.59 6.81
CA TYR A 169 -4.74 5.20 7.81
C TYR A 169 -4.78 6.17 9.00
N LEU A 170 -3.60 6.56 9.51
CA LEU A 170 -3.49 7.49 10.63
C LEU A 170 -3.96 8.90 10.28
N ALA A 171 -3.66 9.39 9.08
CA ALA A 171 -4.11 10.69 8.60
C ALA A 171 -5.64 10.72 8.46
N VAL A 172 -6.24 9.67 7.92
CA VAL A 172 -7.70 9.55 7.82
C VAL A 172 -8.35 9.51 9.22
N SER A 173 -7.80 8.73 10.15
CA SER A 173 -8.28 8.70 11.54
C SER A 173 -8.16 10.07 12.22
N LEU A 174 -7.05 10.77 12.00
CA LEU A 174 -6.81 12.11 12.56
C LEU A 174 -7.86 13.12 12.09
N VAL A 175 -8.14 13.12 10.78
CA VAL A 175 -9.18 13.97 10.18
C VAL A 175 -10.55 13.63 10.78
N ASN A 176 -10.89 12.34 10.91
CA ASN A 176 -12.17 11.92 11.44
C ASN A 176 -12.34 12.29 12.93
N PHE A 177 -11.33 12.04 13.76
CA PHE A 177 -11.38 12.36 15.19
C PHE A 177 -11.42 13.86 15.45
N THR A 178 -10.55 14.62 14.77
CA THR A 178 -10.53 16.09 14.88
C THR A 178 -11.87 16.66 14.43
N GLY A 179 -12.39 16.15 13.32
CA GLY A 179 -13.66 16.59 12.76
C GLY A 179 -14.85 16.41 13.71
N LYS A 180 -14.93 15.27 14.39
CA LYS A 180 -15.97 15.01 15.41
C LYS A 180 -15.83 15.93 16.63
N ILE A 181 -14.61 16.15 17.10
CA ILE A 181 -14.36 17.07 18.23
C ILE A 181 -14.80 18.48 17.85
N VAL A 182 -14.44 18.96 16.66
CA VAL A 182 -14.86 20.29 16.17
C VAL A 182 -16.38 20.40 16.08
N SER A 183 -17.09 19.34 15.65
CA SER A 183 -18.56 19.37 15.61
C SER A 183 -19.21 19.42 16.98
N ASP A 184 -18.57 18.88 18.02
CA ASP A 184 -19.12 18.88 19.39
C ASP A 184 -19.02 20.25 20.07
N PHE A 185 -18.07 21.10 19.66
CA PHE A 185 -17.82 22.42 20.28
C PHE A 185 -18.40 23.61 19.51
N LEU A 186 -18.83 23.45 18.25
CA LEU A 186 -19.30 24.57 17.42
C LEU A 186 -20.79 24.48 17.04
N PRO A 187 -21.50 25.62 16.93
CA PRO A 187 -22.86 25.68 16.39
C PRO A 187 -22.95 25.13 14.96
N GLU A 188 -24.02 24.41 14.60
CA GLU A 188 -24.16 23.61 13.37
C GLU A 188 -23.80 24.28 12.03
N ARG A 189 -23.94 25.61 11.91
CA ARG A 189 -23.57 26.35 10.68
C ARG A 189 -22.08 26.65 10.59
N ILE A 190 -21.45 27.03 11.71
CA ILE A 190 -20.03 27.39 11.75
C ILE A 190 -19.17 26.12 11.82
N SER A 191 -19.68 25.07 12.50
CA SER A 191 -19.00 23.78 12.63
C SER A 191 -18.71 23.13 11.28
N LYS A 192 -19.64 23.20 10.31
CA LYS A 192 -19.44 22.63 8.96
C LYS A 192 -18.32 23.32 8.17
N LEU A 193 -18.23 24.65 8.26
CA LEU A 193 -17.20 25.42 7.55
C LEU A 193 -15.83 25.20 8.19
N VAL A 194 -15.75 25.25 9.51
CA VAL A 194 -14.50 24.98 10.25
C VAL A 194 -14.05 23.54 10.06
N TYR A 195 -14.97 22.56 10.11
CA TYR A 195 -14.70 21.17 9.79
C TYR A 195 -14.13 21.02 8.38
N PHE A 196 -14.77 21.64 7.38
CA PHE A 196 -14.29 21.59 6.00
C PHE A 196 -12.88 22.17 5.85
N LEU A 197 -12.60 23.33 6.47
CA LEU A 197 -11.27 23.93 6.45
C LEU A 197 -10.21 23.03 7.10
N VAL A 198 -10.51 22.42 8.25
CA VAL A 198 -9.59 21.51 8.95
C VAL A 198 -9.31 20.27 8.11
N VAL A 199 -10.33 19.67 7.50
CA VAL A 199 -10.19 18.51 6.61
C VAL A 199 -9.33 18.85 5.40
N VAL A 200 -9.60 19.99 4.75
CA VAL A 200 -8.84 20.44 3.57
C VAL A 200 -7.39 20.73 3.94
N LEU A 201 -7.13 21.43 5.05
CA LEU A 201 -5.78 21.75 5.50
C LEU A 201 -4.97 20.48 5.79
N LEU A 202 -5.53 19.56 6.59
CA LEU A 202 -4.88 18.28 6.90
C LEU A 202 -4.68 17.43 5.65
N GLY A 203 -5.65 17.43 4.73
CA GLY A 203 -5.55 16.75 3.44
C GLY A 203 -4.44 17.32 2.56
N CYS A 204 -4.31 18.64 2.47
CA CYS A 204 -3.23 19.30 1.73
C CYS A 204 -1.85 18.98 2.32
N ILE A 205 -1.71 19.04 3.64
CA ILE A 205 -0.45 18.71 4.33
C ILE A 205 -0.08 17.24 4.06
N GLY A 206 -1.05 16.33 4.17
CA GLY A 206 -0.84 14.91 3.87
C GLY A 206 -0.45 14.65 2.41
N LEU A 207 -1.07 15.35 1.45
CA LEU A 207 -0.73 15.24 0.03
C LEU A 207 0.68 15.76 -0.28
N ILE A 208 1.07 16.91 0.28
CA ILE A 208 2.42 17.46 0.11
C ILE A 208 3.46 16.45 0.63
N PHE A 209 3.18 15.85 1.79
CA PHE A 209 4.05 14.81 2.36
C PHE A 209 4.17 13.57 1.45
N LEU A 210 3.06 13.12 0.85
CA LEU A 210 3.06 12.00 -0.09
C LEU A 210 3.80 12.30 -1.40
N ILE A 211 3.65 13.52 -1.93
CA ILE A 211 4.37 13.94 -3.14
C ILE A 211 5.88 13.94 -2.89
N ASN A 212 6.32 14.46 -1.74
CA ASN A 212 7.74 14.49 -1.38
C ASN A 212 8.35 13.09 -1.15
N THR A 213 7.52 12.07 -0.90
CA THR A 213 7.95 10.68 -0.73
C THR A 213 7.80 9.85 -2.01
N TYR A 214 7.08 10.35 -3.02
CA TYR A 214 6.80 9.65 -4.26
C TYR A 214 8.06 9.36 -5.07
N ASP A 215 8.91 10.36 -5.29
CA ASP A 215 10.13 10.23 -6.09
C ASP A 215 11.05 9.15 -5.53
N PHE A 216 11.10 9.04 -4.21
CA PHE A 216 11.87 8.02 -3.50
C PHE A 216 11.33 6.59 -3.76
N ILE A 217 10.01 6.40 -3.67
CA ILE A 217 9.37 5.10 -3.93
C ILE A 217 9.60 4.69 -5.37
N LEU A 218 9.39 5.62 -6.30
CA LEU A 218 9.55 5.36 -7.72
C LEU A 218 11.00 4.95 -8.00
N ALA A 219 11.98 5.72 -7.52
CA ALA A 219 13.40 5.39 -7.69
C ALA A 219 13.80 4.05 -7.07
N SER A 220 13.27 3.71 -5.89
CA SER A 220 13.55 2.42 -5.23
C SER A 220 12.93 1.24 -5.98
N LEU A 221 11.69 1.39 -6.45
CA LEU A 221 10.97 0.35 -7.18
C LEU A 221 11.56 0.17 -8.59
N THR A 222 11.84 1.26 -9.31
CA THR A 222 12.47 1.20 -10.63
C THR A 222 13.90 0.71 -10.52
N GLY A 223 14.67 1.17 -9.53
CA GLY A 223 16.02 0.67 -9.27
C GLY A 223 16.02 -0.82 -8.97
N PHE A 224 15.08 -1.33 -8.16
CA PHE A 224 14.95 -2.78 -7.95
C PHE A 224 14.53 -3.54 -9.22
N LEU A 225 13.55 -3.05 -9.96
CA LEU A 225 13.04 -3.74 -11.15
C LEU A 225 14.02 -3.69 -12.32
N GLN A 226 14.83 -2.63 -12.42
CA GLN A 226 15.85 -2.42 -13.45
C GLN A 226 17.21 -3.01 -13.05
N ASN A 227 17.59 -3.09 -11.77
CA ASN A 227 18.85 -3.73 -11.37
C ASN A 227 18.63 -5.21 -11.02
N GLY A 228 17.44 -5.57 -10.55
CA GLY A 228 16.98 -6.95 -10.49
C GLY A 228 16.69 -7.43 -11.91
N MET A 229 17.26 -8.58 -12.29
CA MET A 229 17.28 -9.17 -13.63
C MET A 229 15.94 -9.29 -14.41
N PHE A 230 14.80 -8.86 -13.86
CA PHE A 230 13.47 -9.07 -14.43
C PHE A 230 13.09 -8.08 -15.54
N LEU A 231 13.57 -6.81 -15.53
CA LEU A 231 13.33 -5.87 -16.64
C LEU A 231 14.55 -5.64 -17.53
N THR A 232 15.78 -5.90 -17.08
CA THR A 232 16.97 -5.86 -17.98
C THR A 232 16.92 -6.92 -19.08
N THR A 233 16.12 -7.96 -18.88
CA THR A 233 15.81 -8.99 -19.88
C THR A 233 14.80 -8.52 -20.93
N LEU A 234 13.99 -7.50 -20.60
CA LEU A 234 12.93 -6.94 -21.45
C LEU A 234 13.29 -5.56 -22.05
N SER A 235 14.27 -4.86 -21.49
CA SER A 235 14.69 -3.51 -21.87
C SER A 235 16.17 -3.49 -22.23
N LYS A 236 16.49 -3.00 -23.44
CA LYS A 236 17.86 -2.89 -23.97
C LYS A 236 18.67 -1.74 -23.33
N ASP A 237 17.99 -0.83 -22.64
CA ASP A 237 18.56 0.39 -22.05
C ASP A 237 18.40 0.36 -20.52
N ALA A 238 19.12 -0.55 -19.85
CA ALA A 238 19.22 -0.51 -18.40
C ALA A 238 20.05 0.73 -18.00
N ILE A 239 19.37 1.79 -17.59
CA ILE A 239 19.99 2.96 -16.97
C ILE A 239 20.56 2.52 -15.63
N ASP A 240 21.83 2.84 -15.37
CA ASP A 240 22.53 2.55 -14.11
C ASP A 240 21.91 3.40 -12.98
N VAL A 241 20.79 2.92 -12.41
CA VAL A 241 20.11 3.57 -11.29
C VAL A 241 20.87 3.21 -10.03
N ARG A 242 21.94 3.97 -9.75
CA ARG A 242 22.65 3.91 -8.48
C ARG A 242 21.77 4.55 -7.41
N SER A 243 21.16 3.74 -6.55
CA SER A 243 20.39 4.23 -5.40
C SER A 243 21.34 4.96 -4.45
N ASP A 244 21.06 6.23 -4.16
CA ASP A 244 21.79 6.99 -3.15
C ASP A 244 21.31 6.55 -1.76
N LEU A 245 21.85 5.42 -1.29
CA LEU A 245 21.44 4.71 -0.08
C LEU A 245 21.25 5.65 1.13
N THR A 246 22.04 6.71 1.27
CA THR A 246 21.96 7.63 2.41
C THR A 246 20.65 8.44 2.43
N SER A 247 20.12 8.81 1.27
CA SER A 247 18.82 9.50 1.15
C SER A 247 17.64 8.58 1.50
N ASN A 248 17.79 7.27 1.26
CA ASN A 248 16.77 6.25 1.49
C ASN A 248 16.48 6.07 2.99
N TYR A 249 17.53 6.00 3.81
CA TYR A 249 17.41 5.85 5.25
C TYR A 249 16.74 7.06 5.90
N LEU A 250 17.14 8.26 5.48
CA LEU A 250 16.61 9.50 6.04
C LEU A 250 15.11 9.63 5.79
N THR A 251 14.66 9.33 4.57
CA THR A 251 13.23 9.34 4.21
C THR A 251 12.45 8.34 5.07
N LEU A 252 12.95 7.11 5.23
CA LEU A 252 12.31 6.10 6.07
C LEU A 252 12.18 6.54 7.52
N PHE A 253 13.24 7.10 8.11
CA PHE A 253 13.20 7.60 9.48
C PHE A 253 12.24 8.78 9.65
N ILE A 254 12.14 9.67 8.65
CA ILE A 254 11.16 10.77 8.68
C ILE A 254 9.74 10.21 8.67
N VAL A 255 9.41 9.29 7.76
CA VAL A 255 8.05 8.71 7.69
C VAL A 255 7.71 7.98 8.99
N LEU A 256 8.65 7.20 9.52
CA LEU A 256 8.48 6.52 10.80
C LEU A 256 8.24 7.51 11.96
N GLY A 257 9.01 8.60 12.01
CA GLY A 257 8.84 9.65 13.01
C GLY A 257 7.46 10.31 12.92
N VAL A 258 7.00 10.62 11.71
CA VAL A 258 5.67 11.19 11.47
C VAL A 258 4.56 10.22 11.90
N ASP A 259 4.67 8.94 11.56
CA ASP A 259 3.71 7.92 11.96
C ASP A 259 3.61 7.78 13.48
N ILE A 260 4.74 7.80 14.20
CA ILE A 260 4.76 7.77 15.67
C ILE A 260 4.02 8.98 16.24
N ILE A 261 4.27 10.18 15.71
CA ILE A 261 3.59 11.40 16.15
C ILE A 261 2.08 11.27 15.91
N LEU A 262 1.66 10.81 14.73
CA LEU A 262 0.25 10.63 14.40
C LEU A 262 -0.43 9.58 15.27
N VAL A 263 0.24 8.46 15.59
CA VAL A 263 -0.26 7.46 16.54
C VAL A 263 -0.50 8.10 17.91
N LEU A 264 0.47 8.85 18.43
CA LEU A 264 0.35 9.51 19.74
C LEU A 264 -0.82 10.50 19.76
N VAL A 265 -0.93 11.36 18.75
CA VAL A 265 -2.03 12.32 18.63
C VAL A 265 -3.37 11.59 18.53
N ASN A 266 -3.47 10.56 17.69
CA ASN A 266 -4.70 9.79 17.54
C ASN A 266 -5.11 9.07 18.84
N ILE A 267 -4.17 8.54 19.63
CA ILE A 267 -4.47 7.95 20.94
C ILE A 267 -5.03 9.02 21.89
N ILE A 268 -4.43 10.21 21.94
CA ILE A 268 -4.90 11.31 22.78
C ILE A 268 -6.32 11.72 22.39
N LEU A 269 -6.57 11.90 21.08
CA LEU A 269 -7.89 12.25 20.56
C LEU A 269 -8.92 11.15 20.82
N LEU A 270 -8.53 9.89 20.63
CA LEU A 270 -9.40 8.73 20.85
C LEU A 270 -9.79 8.60 22.33
N ASN A 271 -8.86 8.78 23.26
CA ASN A 271 -9.16 8.79 24.70
C ASN A 271 -10.13 9.90 25.08
N LYS A 272 -9.94 11.10 24.52
CA LYS A 272 -10.85 12.25 24.74
C LYS A 272 -12.23 12.03 24.11
N TYR A 273 -12.30 11.20 23.06
CA TYR A 273 -13.53 10.83 22.34
C TYR A 273 -14.28 9.64 22.96
N HIS A 274 -13.57 8.68 23.59
CA HIS A 274 -14.14 7.46 24.18
C HIS A 274 -14.38 7.52 25.70
N GLU A 275 -14.15 8.65 26.37
CA GLU A 275 -14.76 8.87 27.69
C GLU A 275 -16.30 8.87 27.53
N ALA A 276 -16.90 7.69 27.68
CA ALA A 276 -18.24 7.61 28.20
C ALA A 276 -18.19 8.29 29.56
N ARG A 277 -18.71 9.53 29.65
CA ARG A 277 -19.17 10.06 30.94
C ARG A 277 -20.29 9.11 31.41
N ILE A 278 -19.90 8.11 32.20
CA ILE A 278 -20.79 7.40 33.10
C ILE A 278 -20.81 8.19 34.39
#